data_AF-A0A3B4XL91-F1
#
_entry.id   AF-A0A3B4XL91-F1
#
_cell.length_a   1.000
_cell.length_b   1.000
_cell.length_c   1.000
_cell.angle_alpha   90.00
_cell.angle_beta   90.00
_cell.angle_gamma   90.00
#
_symmetry.space_group_name_H-M   'P 1'
#
loop_
_entity.id
_entity.type
_entity.pdbx_description
1 polymer ?
#
loop_
_entity_poly.entity_id
_entity_poly.type
_entity_poly.pdbx_seq_one_letter_code
_entity_poly.pdbx_strand_id
1 'polypeptide(L)'
;EESSNRTGLRMGGHLARPVWGFFLGWGKAALLIGGAGVAVLGLGLGYKYLRKPEKVVRVGVVSQLLIHPLKSGRALSVALVECQKIGLKFGEMQDR
;
A
#
# COMPACT_ATOMS: atom_id res chain seq x y z
N GLU A 1 18.01 73.23 38.10
CA GLU A 1 17.48 72.39 39.19
C GLU A 1 16.26 71.59 38.74
N GLU A 2 15.86 70.60 39.56
CA GLU A 2 14.53 69.95 39.64
C GLU A 2 14.28 68.79 38.65
N SER A 3 14.66 67.54 38.95
CA SER A 3 14.13 66.64 39.99
C SER A 3 12.60 66.57 40.04
N SER A 4 11.99 65.67 39.25
CA SER A 4 10.73 65.03 39.68
C SER A 4 10.54 63.67 39.04
N ASN A 5 11.00 62.69 39.82
CA ASN A 5 10.73 61.27 39.76
C ASN A 5 9.24 60.95 39.48
N ARG A 6 8.95 60.22 38.40
CA ARG A 6 7.81 59.29 38.40
C ARG A 6 8.03 58.12 37.44
N THR A 7 8.40 57.03 38.07
CA THR A 7 8.18 55.63 37.69
C THR A 7 6.89 55.43 36.88
N GLY A 8 7.02 54.68 35.79
CA GLY A 8 5.89 54.21 34.99
C GLY A 8 6.35 53.15 34.00
N LEU A 9 6.28 51.89 34.44
CA LEU A 9 6.51 50.70 33.63
C LEU A 9 5.85 50.83 32.23
N ARG A 10 6.65 50.75 31.17
CA ARG A 10 6.17 50.34 29.84
C ARG A 10 6.70 48.94 29.53
N MET A 11 6.08 47.92 30.13
CA MET A 11 6.03 46.62 29.50
C MET A 11 4.96 46.68 28.41
N GLY A 12 5.38 46.93 27.18
CA GLY A 12 4.54 46.77 26.00
C GLY A 12 4.30 45.28 25.77
N GLY A 13 3.17 44.78 26.27
CA GLY A 13 2.75 43.40 26.09
C GLY A 13 2.58 43.05 24.61
N HIS A 14 3.18 41.93 24.22
CA HIS A 14 2.82 41.20 23.00
C HIS A 14 1.31 40.96 22.98
N LEU A 15 0.63 41.63 22.06
CA LEU A 15 -0.79 41.45 21.81
C LEU A 15 -1.03 40.02 21.30
N ALA A 16 -1.39 39.12 22.20
CA ALA A 16 -1.86 37.79 21.87
C ALA A 16 -3.17 37.94 21.05
N ARG A 17 -3.09 37.65 19.75
CA ARG A 17 -4.25 37.62 18.87
C ARG A 17 -5.13 36.42 19.28
N PRO A 18 -6.40 36.60 19.64
CA PRO A 18 -7.24 35.49 20.08
C PRO A 18 -7.58 34.57 18.90
N VAL A 19 -7.17 33.30 19.02
CA VAL A 19 -7.50 32.16 18.14
C VAL A 19 -8.96 31.71 18.39
N TRP A 20 -9.91 32.65 18.42
CA TRP A 20 -11.32 32.34 18.71
C TRP A 20 -12.19 32.24 17.45
N GLY A 21 -11.63 32.54 16.26
CA GLY A 21 -12.33 32.44 14.97
C GLY A 21 -12.40 31.04 14.36
N PHE A 22 -11.71 30.03 14.92
CA PHE A 22 -11.63 28.69 14.34
C PHE A 22 -12.79 27.75 14.72
N PHE A 23 -13.57 28.08 15.74
CA PHE A 23 -14.52 27.12 16.33
C PHE A 23 -15.93 27.14 15.72
N LEU A 24 -16.34 28.25 15.09
CA LEU A 24 -17.72 28.44 14.61
C LEU A 24 -17.97 27.93 13.18
N GLY A 25 -16.93 27.44 12.48
CA GLY A 25 -17.00 26.94 11.10
C GLY A 25 -16.75 25.44 10.94
N TRP A 26 -16.54 24.70 12.03
CA TRP A 26 -16.11 23.30 11.98
C TRP A 26 -17.22 22.29 11.69
N GLY A 27 -18.50 22.62 11.89
CA GLY A 27 -19.58 21.66 11.64
C GLY A 27 -19.64 21.18 10.18
N LYS A 28 -19.49 22.11 9.23
CA LYS A 28 -19.49 21.78 7.79
C LYS A 28 -18.21 21.04 7.39
N ALA A 29 -17.05 21.46 7.93
CA ALA A 29 -15.78 20.80 7.65
C ALA A 29 -15.73 19.37 8.23
N ALA A 30 -16.22 19.17 9.44
CA ALA A 30 -16.31 17.85 10.08
C ALA A 30 -17.26 16.92 9.32
N LEU A 31 -18.39 17.45 8.82
CA LEU A 31 -19.33 16.67 8.02
C LEU A 31 -18.72 16.25 6.66
N LEU A 32 -17.93 17.13 6.03
CA LEU A 32 -17.23 16.84 4.78
C LEU A 32 -16.09 15.82 4.98
N ILE A 33 -15.30 15.95 6.05
CA ILE A 33 -14.22 15.01 6.37
C ILE A 33 -14.80 13.63 6.74
N GLY A 34 -15.86 13.61 7.54
CA GLY A 34 -16.57 12.37 7.88
C GLY A 34 -17.18 11.71 6.64
N GLY A 35 -17.86 12.48 5.79
CA GLY A 35 -18.43 11.99 4.54
C GLY A 35 -17.39 11.45 3.56
N ALA A 36 -16.27 12.14 3.40
CA ALA A 36 -15.15 11.70 2.56
C ALA A 36 -14.54 10.38 3.09
N GLY A 37 -14.37 10.25 4.42
CA GLY A 37 -13.89 9.02 5.03
C GLY A 37 -14.81 7.83 4.78
N VAL A 38 -16.12 8.01 4.97
CA VAL A 38 -17.12 6.97 4.70
C VAL A 38 -17.16 6.61 3.22
N ALA A 39 -17.06 7.59 2.31
CA ALA A 39 -17.05 7.34 0.87
C ALA A 39 -15.82 6.54 0.43
N VAL A 40 -14.62 6.88 0.94
CA VAL A 40 -13.38 6.15 0.63
C VAL A 40 -13.42 4.73 1.20
N LEU A 41 -13.90 4.56 2.44
CA LEU A 41 -14.05 3.23 3.05
C LEU A 41 -15.08 2.38 2.30
N GLY A 42 -16.23 2.96 1.95
CA GLY A 42 -17.27 2.30 1.18
C GLY A 42 -16.78 1.87 -0.21
N LEU A 43 -16.06 2.75 -0.91
CA LEU A 43 -15.48 2.45 -2.22
C LEU A 43 -14.38 1.37 -2.12
N GLY A 44 -13.48 1.47 -1.15
CA GLY A 44 -12.39 0.51 -0.96
C GLY A 44 -12.90 -0.89 -0.59
N LEU A 45 -13.84 -0.96 0.36
CA LEU A 45 -14.47 -2.22 0.73
C LEU A 45 -15.34 -2.76 -0.41
N GLY A 46 -16.17 -1.94 -1.03
CA GLY A 46 -16.99 -2.32 -2.18
C GLY A 46 -16.15 -2.89 -3.32
N TYR A 47 -15.04 -2.22 -3.66
CA TYR A 47 -14.10 -2.70 -4.69
C TYR A 47 -13.42 -4.01 -4.28
N LYS A 48 -13.02 -4.15 -3.02
CA LYS A 48 -12.41 -5.39 -2.50
C LYS A 48 -13.40 -6.57 -2.52
N TYR A 49 -14.67 -6.35 -2.23
CA TYR A 49 -15.70 -7.39 -2.25
C TYR A 49 -16.21 -7.70 -3.66
N LEU A 50 -16.28 -6.70 -4.55
CA LEU A 50 -16.64 -6.87 -5.97
C LEU A 50 -15.52 -7.54 -6.77
N ARG A 51 -14.26 -7.32 -6.40
CA ARG A 51 -13.15 -8.16 -6.85
C ARG A 51 -13.33 -9.55 -6.24
N LYS A 52 -14.16 -10.36 -6.90
CA LYS A 52 -14.26 -11.78 -6.60
C LYS A 52 -12.84 -12.35 -6.68
N PRO A 53 -12.32 -12.94 -5.59
CA PRO A 53 -11.09 -13.71 -5.71
C PRO A 53 -11.42 -14.83 -6.68
N GLU A 54 -10.77 -14.82 -7.84
CA GLU A 54 -10.82 -15.92 -8.77
C GLU A 54 -10.50 -17.19 -7.98
N LYS A 55 -11.45 -18.12 -7.90
CA LYS A 55 -11.27 -19.34 -7.13
C LYS A 55 -10.22 -20.16 -7.86
N VAL A 56 -8.97 -20.03 -7.42
CA VAL A 56 -7.87 -20.85 -7.92
C VAL A 56 -8.07 -22.26 -7.38
N VAL A 57 -8.74 -23.09 -8.17
CA VAL A 57 -8.94 -24.51 -7.86
C VAL A 57 -7.72 -25.27 -8.33
N ARG A 58 -7.14 -26.11 -7.46
CA ARG A 58 -6.06 -27.02 -7.85
C ARG A 58 -6.62 -28.04 -8.85
N VAL A 59 -6.26 -27.89 -10.11
CA VAL A 59 -6.73 -28.76 -11.21
C VAL A 59 -5.98 -30.09 -11.29
N GLY A 60 -4.84 -30.22 -10.60
CA GLY A 60 -4.07 -31.45 -10.63
C GLY A 60 -2.74 -31.39 -9.87
N VAL A 61 -2.05 -32.52 -9.88
CA VAL A 61 -0.69 -32.68 -9.37
C VAL A 61 0.19 -33.18 -10.50
N VAL A 62 1.42 -32.70 -10.58
CA VAL A 62 2.40 -33.24 -11.53
C VAL A 62 2.85 -34.59 -11.02
N SER A 63 2.68 -35.64 -11.82
CA SER A 63 3.06 -37.01 -11.46
C SER A 63 4.54 -37.28 -11.72
N GLN A 64 5.07 -36.82 -12.85
CA GLN A 64 6.44 -37.05 -13.28
C GLN A 64 6.95 -35.85 -14.10
N LEU A 65 8.21 -35.48 -13.89
CA LEU A 65 8.90 -34.48 -14.70
C LEU A 65 9.91 -35.20 -15.59
N LEU A 66 9.82 -34.97 -16.89
CA LEU A 66 10.63 -35.63 -17.91
C LEU A 66 11.35 -34.56 -18.73
N ILE A 67 12.66 -34.72 -18.90
CA ILE A 67 13.47 -33.85 -19.76
C ILE A 67 13.96 -34.67 -20.95
N HIS A 68 13.82 -34.12 -22.15
CA HIS A 68 14.26 -34.72 -23.41
C HIS A 68 15.41 -33.92 -24.02
N PRO A 69 16.67 -34.15 -23.60
CA PRO A 69 17.81 -33.41 -24.13
C PRO A 69 18.04 -33.66 -25.64
N LEU A 70 17.47 -34.74 -26.21
CA LEU A 70 17.59 -35.10 -27.62
C LEU A 70 16.20 -35.45 -28.19
N LYS A 71 15.89 -35.00 -29.44
CA LYS A 71 14.56 -35.14 -30.10
C LYS A 71 13.96 -36.55 -30.04
N SER A 72 14.83 -37.55 -30.07
CA SER A 72 14.47 -38.97 -30.13
C SER A 72 15.23 -39.77 -29.09
N GLY A 73 15.84 -39.08 -28.12
CA GLY A 73 16.57 -39.72 -27.02
C GLY A 73 15.62 -40.18 -25.93
N ARG A 74 16.16 -40.98 -25.01
CA ARG A 74 15.45 -41.43 -23.81
C ARG A 74 15.15 -40.21 -22.91
N ALA A 75 13.93 -40.17 -22.37
CA ALA A 75 13.51 -39.19 -21.38
C ALA A 75 14.25 -39.40 -20.06
N LEU A 76 14.73 -38.33 -19.45
CA LEU A 76 15.29 -38.35 -18.10
C LEU A 76 14.21 -37.95 -17.09
N SER A 77 13.85 -38.86 -16.19
CA SER A 77 12.95 -38.55 -15.08
C SER A 77 13.70 -37.84 -13.97
N VAL A 78 13.21 -36.67 -13.58
CA VAL A 78 13.83 -35.81 -12.56
C VAL A 78 12.81 -35.43 -11.49
N ALA A 79 13.28 -35.23 -10.26
CA ALA A 79 12.40 -34.85 -9.15
C ALA A 79 12.16 -33.34 -9.07
N LEU A 80 13.08 -32.54 -9.61
CA LEU A 80 13.05 -31.08 -9.55
C LEU A 80 13.56 -30.52 -10.87
N VAL A 81 12.97 -29.42 -11.33
CA VAL A 81 13.35 -28.73 -12.57
C VAL A 81 13.19 -27.23 -12.41
N GLU A 82 14.02 -26.48 -13.11
CA GLU A 82 13.85 -25.05 -13.31
C GLU A 82 12.97 -24.79 -14.53
N CYS A 83 11.93 -23.98 -14.37
CA CYS A 83 11.09 -23.55 -15.48
C CYS A 83 11.72 -22.33 -16.15
N GLN A 84 12.22 -22.48 -17.37
CA GLN A 84 12.71 -21.38 -18.20
C GLN A 84 11.71 -21.04 -19.30
N LYS A 85 11.86 -19.85 -19.92
CA LYS A 85 10.99 -19.41 -21.03
C LYS A 85 10.98 -20.37 -22.22
N ILE A 86 12.09 -21.08 -22.45
CA ILE A 86 12.27 -21.99 -23.58
C ILE A 86 11.83 -23.42 -23.22
N GLY A 87 11.86 -23.81 -21.94
CA GLY A 87 11.52 -25.16 -21.51
C GLY A 87 12.01 -25.49 -20.10
N LEU A 88 12.00 -26.78 -19.75
CA LEU A 88 12.47 -27.28 -18.47
C LEU A 88 14.00 -27.43 -18.48
N LYS A 89 14.65 -27.11 -17.37
CA LYS A 89 16.10 -27.28 -17.19
C LYS A 89 16.39 -28.02 -15.89
N PHE A 90 17.40 -28.88 -15.91
CA PHE A 90 17.92 -29.54 -14.72
C PHE A 90 19.46 -29.52 -14.75
N GLY A 91 20.06 -28.69 -13.88
CA GLY A 91 21.51 -28.51 -13.87
C GLY A 91 22.01 -27.94 -15.18
N GLU A 92 22.87 -28.66 -15.90
CA GLU A 92 23.38 -28.26 -17.22
C GLU A 92 22.52 -28.76 -18.39
N MET A 93 21.52 -29.60 -18.12
CA MET A 93 20.72 -30.27 -19.14
C MET A 93 19.41 -29.52 -19.38
N GLN A 94 19.15 -29.13 -20.63
CA GLN A 94 17.99 -28.34 -21.04
C GLN A 94 17.08 -29.15 -21.96
N ASP A 95 15.78 -29.05 -21.75
CA ASP A 95 14.76 -29.56 -22.66
C ASP A 95 14.70 -28.74 -23.96
N ARG A 96 14.40 -29.42 -25.06
CA ARG A 96 14.67 -28.90 -26.40
C ARG A 96 13.69 -27.82 -26.90
#